data_AF-A0A839F4F9-F1
#
_entry.id   AF-A0A839F4F9-F1
#
_cell.length_a   1.000
_cell.length_b   1.000
_cell.length_c   1.000
_cell.angle_alpha   90.00
_cell.angle_beta   90.00
_cell.angle_gamma   90.00
#
_symmetry.space_group_name_H-M   'P 1'
#
loop_
_entity.id
_entity.type
_entity.pdbx_description
1 polymer ?
#
loop_
_entity_poly.entity_id
_entity_poly.type
_entity_poly.pdbx_seq_one_letter_code
_entity_poly.pdbx_strand_id
1 'polypeptide(L)'
;MKAMLAVLLAATCGTSAFAAADKPVQATTKDAFEAVAANVRHEMDGGGRYSYVKAAERDKVEHGLAQMLALFDKAGSVDAMTGDDKIALFNAQESVNAVLELRDRDRLVCERGAVPGSRIVSTTCRTYGEIEAQREASQKLMQEKVAGPCISQPCKGG
;
A
#
# COMPACT_ATOMS: atom_id res chain seq x y z
N MET A 1 -14.94 54.57 -6.98
CA MET A 1 -15.68 54.04 -8.15
C MET A 1 -14.77 54.11 -9.38
N LYS A 2 -14.65 52.98 -10.12
CA LYS A 2 -13.92 52.75 -11.40
C LYS A 2 -12.39 52.58 -11.25
N ALA A 3 -11.79 51.38 -11.24
CA ALA A 3 -11.78 50.20 -12.13
C ALA A 3 -10.73 50.28 -13.26
N MET A 4 -9.70 49.42 -13.18
CA MET A 4 -8.90 48.76 -14.24
C MET A 4 -7.67 48.17 -13.52
N LEU A 5 -7.61 46.88 -13.12
CA LEU A 5 -7.67 45.62 -13.87
C LEU A 5 -6.56 45.50 -14.94
N ALA A 6 -5.38 45.10 -14.50
CA ALA A 6 -4.35 44.48 -15.33
C ALA A 6 -4.09 43.07 -14.78
N VAL A 7 -4.79 42.09 -15.34
CA VAL A 7 -4.59 40.66 -15.09
C VAL A 7 -3.30 40.25 -15.79
N LEU A 8 -2.22 40.06 -15.03
CA LEU A 8 -1.07 39.28 -15.47
C LEU A 8 -1.45 37.80 -15.34
N LEU A 9 -1.71 37.17 -16.49
CA LEU A 9 -1.90 35.73 -16.63
C LEU A 9 -0.54 35.05 -16.55
N ALA A 10 -0.03 34.82 -15.34
CA ALA A 10 1.12 33.95 -15.13
C ALA A 10 0.66 32.50 -15.30
N ALA A 11 0.93 31.94 -16.48
CA ALA A 11 0.83 30.52 -16.75
C ALA A 11 1.87 29.77 -15.90
N THR A 12 1.50 29.39 -14.68
CA THR A 12 2.23 28.41 -13.88
C THR A 12 1.99 27.04 -14.49
N CYS A 13 2.86 26.63 -15.40
CA CYS A 13 3.00 25.22 -15.77
C CYS A 13 3.27 24.42 -14.49
N GLY A 14 2.33 23.56 -14.13
CA GLY A 14 2.45 22.65 -13.01
C GLY A 14 3.69 21.77 -13.18
N THR A 15 4.65 21.92 -12.28
CA THR A 15 5.63 20.88 -12.00
C THR A 15 4.89 19.73 -11.35
N SER A 16 4.43 18.76 -12.14
CA SER A 16 4.06 17.45 -11.63
C SER A 16 5.33 16.79 -11.11
N ALA A 17 5.58 16.95 -9.81
CA ALA A 17 6.57 16.17 -9.10
C ALA A 17 6.09 14.71 -9.13
N PHE A 18 6.66 13.90 -10.03
CA PHE A 18 6.65 12.47 -9.85
C PHE A 18 7.46 12.21 -8.57
N ALA A 19 6.76 11.93 -7.47
CA ALA A 19 7.40 11.49 -6.25
C ALA A 19 8.23 10.25 -6.60
N ALA A 20 9.56 10.35 -6.46
CA ALA A 20 10.41 9.19 -6.49
C ALA A 20 9.88 8.22 -5.42
N ALA A 21 9.55 7.00 -5.83
CA ALA A 21 9.10 5.97 -4.91
C ALA A 21 10.29 5.59 -4.03
N ASP A 22 10.41 6.27 -2.89
CA ASP A 22 11.37 5.91 -1.85
C ASP A 22 10.94 4.57 -1.25
N LYS A 23 11.84 3.59 -1.19
CA LYS A 23 11.47 2.25 -0.71
C LYS A 23 11.05 2.35 0.77
N PRO A 24 10.01 1.61 1.20
CA PRO A 24 9.45 1.73 2.55
C PRO A 24 10.48 1.50 3.68
N VAL A 25 11.41 0.56 3.48
CA VAL A 25 12.48 0.23 4.41
C VAL A 25 13.83 0.44 3.76
N GLN A 26 14.45 1.58 4.05
CA GLN A 26 15.85 1.89 3.77
C GLN A 26 16.44 2.67 4.94
N ALA A 27 17.42 2.08 5.62
CA ALA A 27 18.14 2.74 6.70
C ALA A 27 19.61 2.29 6.68
N THR A 28 20.52 3.23 6.95
CA THR A 28 21.98 3.01 6.95
C THR A 28 22.56 2.91 8.36
N THR A 29 21.81 3.34 9.37
CA THR A 29 22.19 3.30 10.79
C THR A 29 21.09 2.62 11.61
N LYS A 30 21.47 2.11 12.79
CA LYS A 30 20.54 1.46 13.71
C LYS A 30 19.38 2.38 14.13
N ASP A 31 19.68 3.60 14.57
CA ASP A 31 18.65 4.53 15.05
C ASP A 31 17.64 4.90 13.96
N ALA A 32 18.12 5.12 12.73
CA ALA A 32 17.26 5.35 11.57
C ALA A 32 16.40 4.13 11.26
N PHE A 33 16.99 2.93 11.37
CA PHE A 33 16.26 1.67 11.15
C PHE A 33 15.15 1.46 12.18
N GLU A 34 15.41 1.70 13.46
CA GLU A 34 14.40 1.56 14.51
C GLU A 34 13.21 2.49 14.30
N ALA A 35 13.46 3.74 13.90
CA ALA A 35 12.42 4.70 13.55
C ALA A 35 11.58 4.22 12.35
N VAL A 36 12.25 3.74 11.29
CA VAL A 36 11.58 3.20 10.10
C VAL A 36 10.76 1.95 10.44
N ALA A 37 11.31 1.03 11.23
CA ALA A 37 10.63 -0.18 11.66
C ALA A 37 9.40 0.14 12.52
N ALA A 38 9.50 1.11 13.44
CA ALA A 38 8.35 1.57 14.22
C ALA A 38 7.27 2.19 13.33
N ASN A 39 7.65 3.01 12.35
CA ASN A 39 6.72 3.60 11.39
C ASN A 39 6.02 2.53 10.54
N VAL A 40 6.75 1.53 10.02
CA VAL A 40 6.17 0.42 9.26
C VAL A 40 5.15 -0.36 10.09
N ARG A 41 5.45 -0.61 11.37
CA ARG A 41 4.49 -1.26 12.29
C ARG A 41 3.21 -0.46 12.45
N HIS A 42 3.34 0.84 12.66
CA HIS A 42 2.20 1.75 12.75
C HIS A 42 1.38 1.77 11.44
N GLU A 43 2.04 1.85 10.30
CA GLU A 43 1.37 1.87 8.99
C GLU A 43 0.71 0.53 8.62
N MET A 44 1.11 -0.58 9.25
CA MET A 44 0.43 -1.88 9.14
C MET A 44 -0.82 -2.00 10.02
N ASP A 45 -1.03 -1.08 10.97
CA ASP A 45 -2.24 -1.08 11.79
C ASP A 45 -3.45 -0.55 11.02
N GLY A 46 -4.63 -0.65 11.61
CA GLY A 46 -5.90 -0.31 10.95
C GLY A 46 -5.94 1.15 10.47
N GLY A 47 -6.11 1.34 9.17
CA GLY A 47 -6.20 2.66 8.53
C GLY A 47 -4.86 3.24 8.05
N GLY A 48 -3.73 2.58 8.32
CA GLY A 48 -2.43 2.94 7.77
C GLY A 48 -2.26 2.54 6.29
N ARG A 49 -1.15 2.96 5.68
CA ARG A 49 -0.82 2.70 4.27
C ARG A 49 -0.70 1.21 3.95
N TYR A 50 -0.27 0.40 4.92
CA TYR A 50 -0.10 -1.04 4.79
C TYR A 50 -1.16 -1.82 5.57
N SER A 51 -2.32 -1.21 5.86
CA SER A 51 -3.39 -1.85 6.66
C SER A 51 -3.97 -3.12 6.02
N TYR A 52 -3.73 -3.35 4.73
CA TYR A 52 -4.19 -4.53 3.99
C TYR A 52 -3.20 -5.71 4.03
N VAL A 53 -2.09 -5.59 4.74
CA VAL A 53 -1.14 -6.70 4.97
C VAL A 53 -1.84 -7.83 5.73
N LYS A 54 -1.73 -9.06 5.22
CA LYS A 54 -2.33 -10.24 5.85
C LYS A 54 -1.51 -10.70 7.05
N ALA A 55 -2.12 -11.43 7.99
CA ALA A 55 -1.44 -11.94 9.18
C ALA A 55 -0.11 -12.69 8.87
N ALA A 56 -0.12 -13.63 7.92
CA ALA A 56 1.10 -14.35 7.53
C ALA A 56 2.16 -13.45 6.86
N GLU A 57 1.72 -12.40 6.17
CA GLU A 57 2.63 -11.41 5.58
C GLU A 57 3.22 -10.50 6.66
N ARG A 58 2.44 -10.16 7.69
CA ARG A 58 2.88 -9.39 8.86
C ARG A 58 3.96 -10.15 9.63
N ASP A 59 3.79 -11.46 9.85
CA ASP A 59 4.80 -12.29 10.50
C ASP A 59 6.12 -12.31 9.70
N LYS A 60 6.02 -12.36 8.37
CA LYS A 60 7.18 -12.28 7.47
C LYS A 60 7.88 -10.92 7.57
N VAL A 61 7.11 -9.83 7.62
CA VAL A 61 7.64 -8.47 7.80
C VAL A 61 8.35 -8.35 9.14
N GLU A 62 7.73 -8.78 10.25
CA GLU A 62 8.34 -8.73 11.58
C GLU A 62 9.62 -9.58 11.65
N HIS A 63 9.63 -10.76 11.05
CA HIS A 63 10.82 -11.58 10.99
C HIS A 63 11.95 -10.88 10.23
N GLY A 64 11.65 -10.26 9.08
CA GLY A 64 12.63 -9.47 8.32
C GLY A 64 13.14 -8.27 9.11
N LEU A 65 12.25 -7.53 9.79
CA LEU A 65 12.63 -6.40 10.65
C LEU A 65 13.53 -6.85 11.80
N ALA A 66 13.24 -7.99 12.44
CA ALA A 66 14.08 -8.54 13.51
C ALA A 66 15.46 -8.98 13.00
N GLN A 67 15.54 -9.61 11.82
CA GLN A 67 16.81 -9.98 11.19
C GLN A 67 17.68 -8.75 10.92
N MET A 68 17.09 -7.69 10.35
CA MET A 68 17.80 -6.44 10.09
C MET A 68 18.31 -5.78 11.38
N LEU A 69 17.48 -5.76 12.44
CA LEU A 69 17.89 -5.23 13.74
C LEU A 69 19.09 -6.00 14.30
N ALA A 70 19.10 -7.33 14.22
CA ALA A 70 20.21 -8.15 14.69
C ALA A 70 21.52 -7.87 13.94
N LEU A 71 21.45 -7.58 12.64
CA LEU A 71 22.62 -7.16 11.85
C LEU A 71 23.13 -5.78 12.31
N PHE A 72 22.22 -4.84 12.57
CA PHE A 72 22.58 -3.53 13.13
C PHE A 72 23.09 -3.61 14.57
N ASP A 73 22.61 -4.53 15.40
CA ASP A 73 23.14 -4.76 16.75
C ASP A 73 24.57 -5.30 16.71
N LYS A 74 24.90 -6.12 15.71
CA LYS A 74 26.24 -6.68 15.53
C LYS A 74 27.27 -5.66 15.04
N ALA A 75 26.88 -4.78 14.10
CA ALA A 75 27.81 -3.90 13.39
C ALA A 75 27.62 -2.38 13.66
N GLY A 76 26.46 -1.97 14.16
CA GLY A 76 26.07 -0.57 14.42
C GLY A 76 25.64 0.21 13.17
N SER A 77 26.31 0.02 12.04
CA SER A 77 26.04 0.69 10.77
C SER A 77 26.30 -0.21 9.57
N VAL A 78 25.72 0.12 8.42
CA VAL A 78 25.97 -0.63 7.18
C VAL A 78 27.44 -0.60 6.79
N ASP A 79 28.15 0.51 6.99
CA ASP A 79 29.56 0.64 6.60
C ASP A 79 30.48 -0.33 7.37
N ALA A 80 30.14 -0.59 8.63
CA ALA A 80 30.86 -1.52 9.50
C ALA A 80 30.49 -3.00 9.28
N MET A 81 29.47 -3.30 8.47
CA MET A 81 29.08 -4.68 8.17
C MET A 81 30.06 -5.37 7.22
N THR A 82 30.23 -6.68 7.42
CA THR A 82 30.94 -7.54 6.47
C THR A 82 30.20 -7.62 5.13
N GLY A 83 30.87 -8.08 4.07
CA GLY A 83 30.22 -8.26 2.76
C GLY A 83 28.99 -9.18 2.84
N ASP A 84 29.09 -10.26 3.60
CA ASP A 84 27.99 -11.22 3.79
C ASP A 84 26.85 -10.62 4.61
N ASP A 85 27.16 -9.87 5.68
CA ASP A 85 26.14 -9.18 6.49
C ASP A 85 25.39 -8.11 5.67
N LYS A 86 26.09 -7.40 4.77
CA LYS A 86 25.47 -6.45 3.84
C LYS A 86 24.49 -7.16 2.90
N ILE A 87 24.90 -8.29 2.31
CA ILE A 87 24.02 -9.09 1.44
C ILE A 87 22.79 -9.57 2.22
N ALA A 88 22.98 -10.07 3.44
CA ALA A 88 21.87 -10.49 4.30
C ALA A 88 20.91 -9.33 4.61
N LEU A 89 21.44 -8.15 4.91
CA LEU A 89 20.65 -6.93 5.14
C LEU A 89 19.83 -6.57 3.90
N PHE A 90 20.46 -6.49 2.72
CA PHE A 90 19.76 -6.16 1.48
C PHE A 90 18.67 -7.18 1.14
N ASN A 91 18.94 -8.47 1.29
CA ASN A 91 17.94 -9.51 1.07
C ASN A 91 16.74 -9.38 2.01
N ALA A 92 17.00 -9.08 3.29
CA ALA A 92 15.93 -8.84 4.27
C ALA A 92 15.12 -7.58 3.92
N GLN A 93 15.79 -6.49 3.54
CA GLN A 93 15.14 -5.25 3.08
C GLN A 93 14.25 -5.49 1.86
N GLU A 94 14.76 -6.14 0.81
CA GLU A 94 13.99 -6.42 -0.41
C GLU A 94 12.80 -7.34 -0.13
N SER A 95 12.97 -8.36 0.72
CA SER A 95 11.89 -9.26 1.11
C SER A 95 10.75 -8.53 1.83
N VAL A 96 11.08 -7.59 2.73
CA VAL A 96 10.10 -6.77 3.44
C VAL A 96 9.46 -5.75 2.50
N ASN A 97 10.26 -5.02 1.72
CA ASN A 97 9.78 -4.01 0.79
C ASN A 97 8.83 -4.61 -0.25
N ALA A 98 9.14 -5.79 -0.79
CA ALA A 98 8.26 -6.48 -1.73
C ALA A 98 6.87 -6.78 -1.15
N VAL A 99 6.78 -7.13 0.14
CA VAL A 99 5.50 -7.35 0.82
C VAL A 99 4.74 -6.03 1.00
N LEU A 100 5.43 -4.99 1.46
CA LEU A 100 4.84 -3.68 1.71
C LEU A 100 4.35 -3.02 0.41
N GLU A 101 5.15 -3.05 -0.66
CA GLU A 101 4.76 -2.57 -1.99
C GLU A 101 3.60 -3.38 -2.58
N LEU A 102 3.53 -4.69 -2.26
CA LEU A 102 2.42 -5.53 -2.71
C LEU A 102 1.09 -5.13 -2.04
N ARG A 103 1.15 -4.58 -0.82
CA ARG A 103 -0.02 -4.24 0.01
C ARG A 103 -0.20 -2.74 0.23
N ASP A 104 0.57 -1.94 -0.49
CA ASP A 104 0.48 -0.49 -0.46
C ASP A 104 -0.91 -0.05 -0.94
N ARG A 105 -1.64 0.61 -0.04
CA ARG A 105 -2.96 1.17 -0.29
C ARG A 105 -2.99 2.08 -1.51
N ASP A 106 -1.95 2.89 -1.70
CA ASP A 106 -1.91 3.94 -2.72
C ASP A 106 -1.42 3.42 -4.08
N ARG A 107 -0.99 2.15 -4.15
CA ARG A 107 -0.57 1.53 -5.41
C ARG A 107 -1.74 1.47 -6.39
N LEU A 108 -1.53 2.01 -7.59
CA LEU A 108 -2.47 1.89 -8.70
C LEU A 108 -2.43 0.48 -9.31
N VAL A 109 -3.61 -0.12 -9.43
CA VAL A 109 -3.85 -1.37 -10.15
C VAL A 109 -4.70 -1.04 -11.37
N CYS A 110 -4.14 -1.26 -12.56
CA CYS A 110 -4.80 -1.01 -13.83
C CYS A 110 -5.21 -2.33 -14.48
N GLU A 111 -6.50 -2.52 -14.68
CA GLU A 111 -7.05 -3.70 -15.33
C GLU A 111 -7.61 -3.32 -16.70
N ARG A 112 -7.32 -4.14 -17.73
CA ARG A 112 -7.87 -3.98 -19.07
C ARG A 112 -8.92 -5.06 -19.29
N GLY A 113 -10.17 -4.65 -19.49
CA GLY A 113 -11.30 -5.56 -19.56
C GLY A 113 -12.39 -5.09 -20.52
N ALA A 114 -13.30 -6.01 -20.86
CA ALA A 114 -14.49 -5.69 -21.63
C ALA A 114 -15.47 -4.87 -20.77
N VAL A 115 -16.05 -3.82 -21.35
CA VAL A 115 -17.11 -3.06 -20.68
C VAL A 115 -18.44 -3.83 -20.84
N PRO A 116 -19.17 -4.14 -19.75
CA PRO A 116 -20.46 -4.82 -19.85
C PRO A 116 -21.41 -4.10 -20.81
N GLY A 117 -22.05 -4.84 -21.72
CA GLY A 117 -22.93 -4.27 -22.73
C GLY A 117 -22.24 -3.64 -23.94
N SER A 118 -20.91 -3.75 -24.06
CA SER A 118 -20.15 -3.27 -25.22
C SER A 118 -19.14 -4.33 -25.69
N ARG A 119 -18.76 -4.27 -26.98
CA ARG A 119 -17.63 -5.03 -27.52
C ARG A 119 -16.29 -4.30 -27.36
N ILE A 120 -16.30 -3.13 -26.72
CA ILE A 120 -15.11 -2.30 -26.51
C ILE A 120 -14.36 -2.76 -25.26
N VAL A 121 -13.03 -2.83 -25.36
CA VAL A 121 -12.13 -3.02 -24.22
C VAL A 121 -11.70 -1.66 -23.68
N SER A 122 -11.76 -1.50 -22.36
CA SER A 122 -11.32 -0.29 -21.66
C SER A 122 -10.31 -0.64 -20.57
N THR A 123 -9.44 0.32 -20.24
CA THR A 123 -8.50 0.20 -19.13
C THR A 123 -9.00 1.08 -17.99
N THR A 124 -9.20 0.48 -16.82
CA THR A 124 -9.61 1.20 -15.60
C THR A 124 -8.52 1.04 -14.55
N CYS A 125 -8.05 2.15 -13.99
CA CYS A 125 -7.05 2.17 -12.93
C CYS A 125 -7.71 2.59 -11.62
N ARG A 126 -7.40 1.87 -10.55
CA ARG A 126 -7.91 2.12 -9.20
C ARG A 126 -6.80 1.88 -8.18
N THR A 127 -6.88 2.50 -7.02
CA THR A 127 -5.92 2.21 -5.95
C THR A 127 -6.21 0.84 -5.34
N TYR A 128 -5.18 0.18 -4.82
CA TYR A 128 -5.34 -1.09 -4.12
C TYR A 128 -6.29 -0.97 -2.92
N GLY A 129 -6.22 0.15 -2.20
CA GLY A 129 -7.14 0.46 -1.12
C GLY A 129 -8.61 0.52 -1.53
N GLU A 130 -8.91 1.18 -2.65
CA GLU A 130 -10.29 1.22 -3.18
C GLU A 130 -10.78 -0.16 -3.58
N ILE A 131 -9.90 -1.01 -4.12
CA ILE A 131 -10.25 -2.37 -4.53
C ILE A 131 -10.61 -3.21 -3.30
N GLU A 132 -9.77 -3.19 -2.26
CA GLU A 132 -10.03 -3.95 -1.04
C GLU A 132 -11.24 -3.41 -0.27
N ALA A 133 -11.41 -2.09 -0.16
CA ALA A 133 -12.59 -1.49 0.46
C ALA A 133 -13.90 -1.89 -0.26
N GLN A 134 -13.90 -1.93 -1.59
CA GLN A 134 -15.06 -2.42 -2.35
C GLN A 134 -15.29 -3.91 -2.15
N ARG A 135 -14.23 -4.71 -2.05
CA ARG A 135 -14.32 -6.15 -1.78
C ARG A 135 -14.98 -6.41 -0.43
N GLU A 136 -14.52 -5.72 0.62
CA GLU A 136 -15.08 -5.80 1.96
C GLU A 136 -16.55 -5.37 2.00
N ALA A 137 -16.88 -4.23 1.37
CA ALA A 137 -18.26 -3.74 1.29
C ALA A 137 -19.18 -4.74 0.56
N SER A 138 -18.69 -5.35 -0.52
CA SER A 138 -19.44 -6.37 -1.27
C SER A 138 -19.66 -7.64 -0.44
N GLN A 139 -18.65 -8.10 0.30
CA GLN A 139 -18.77 -9.25 1.19
C GLN A 139 -19.79 -9.00 2.29
N LYS A 140 -19.75 -7.81 2.91
CA LYS A 140 -20.73 -7.42 3.94
C LYS A 140 -22.15 -7.42 3.40
N LEU A 141 -22.37 -6.83 2.22
CA LEU A 141 -23.69 -6.82 1.57
C LEU A 141 -24.20 -8.25 1.28
N MET A 142 -23.32 -9.15 0.85
CA MET A 142 -23.69 -10.55 0.61
C MET A 142 -24.04 -11.27 1.92
N GLN A 143 -23.28 -11.07 3.00
CA GLN A 143 -23.58 -11.64 4.30
C GLN A 143 -24.92 -11.14 4.86
N GLU A 144 -25.19 -9.82 4.75
CA GLU A 144 -26.45 -9.21 5.15
C GLU A 144 -27.64 -9.75 4.35
N LYS A 145 -27.49 -9.90 3.02
CA LYS A 145 -28.56 -10.42 2.15
C LYS A 145 -28.82 -11.91 2.35
N VAL A 146 -27.78 -12.70 2.63
CA VAL A 146 -27.92 -14.13 2.98
C VAL A 146 -28.55 -14.31 4.36
N ALA A 147 -28.38 -13.37 5.28
CA ALA A 147 -29.07 -13.35 6.58
C ALA A 147 -30.52 -12.81 6.51
N GLY A 148 -30.99 -12.37 5.33
CA GLY A 148 -32.35 -11.88 5.14
C GLY A 148 -33.41 -13.00 5.10
N PRO A 149 -34.70 -12.68 5.37
CA PRO A 149 -35.79 -13.67 5.54
C PRO A 149 -36.11 -14.53 4.30
N CYS A 150 -35.49 -14.28 3.15
CA CYS A 150 -35.77 -14.96 1.88
C CYS A 150 -35.30 -16.42 1.80
N ILE A 151 -34.63 -16.96 2.83
CA ILE A 151 -34.28 -18.39 2.89
C ILE A 151 -35.43 -19.23 3.50
N SER A 152 -36.37 -18.60 4.21
CA SER A 152 -37.44 -19.32 4.93
C SER A 152 -38.80 -19.37 4.24
N GLN A 153 -39.00 -18.69 3.10
CA GLN A 153 -40.27 -18.74 2.37
C GLN A 153 -40.05 -18.82 0.86
N PRO A 154 -40.73 -19.74 0.14
CA PRO A 154 -40.66 -19.77 -1.31
C PRO A 154 -41.30 -18.49 -1.85
N CYS A 155 -40.58 -17.79 -2.73
CA CYS A 155 -41.10 -16.69 -3.52
C CYS A 155 -42.36 -17.17 -4.28
N LYS A 156 -43.55 -16.87 -3.75
CA LYS A 156 -44.81 -17.07 -4.49
C LYS A 156 -44.90 -15.96 -5.53
N GLY A 157 -44.62 -16.30 -6.78
CA GLY A 157 -45.03 -15.50 -7.92
C GLY A 157 -46.56 -15.42 -7.97
N GLY A 158 -47.08 -14.20 -8.11
CA GLY A 158 -48.46 -13.93 -8.51
C GLY A 158 -48.58 -13.84 -10.02
#